data_AF-A0A1B3N5X3-F1
#
_entry.id   AF-A0A1B3N5X3-F1
#
_cell.length_a   1.000
_cell.length_b   1.000
_cell.length_c   1.000
_cell.angle_alpha   90.00
_cell.angle_beta   90.00
_cell.angle_gamma   90.00
#
_symmetry.space_group_name_H-M   'P 1'
#
loop_
_entity.id
_entity.type
_entity.pdbx_description
1 polymer ?
#
loop_
_entity_poly.entity_id
_entity_poly.type
_entity_poly.pdbx_seq_one_letter_code
_entity_poly.pdbx_strand_id
1 'polypeptide(L)'
;MIAEDNVVSKAERVAALEAELESAGEISVADIELQHMRGVLHAWVDGVVGIVSSPGVGRVSLIHADGSQSSIASSRLPFLLSRPVRFGSAEGPV
;
A
#
# COMPACT_ATOMS: atom_id res chain seq x y z
N MET A 1 18.35 14.83 -10.46
CA MET A 1 18.36 15.85 -9.39
C MET A 1 16.97 16.37 -9.02
N ILE A 2 16.11 16.84 -9.93
CA ILE A 2 14.76 17.39 -9.56
C ILE A 2 13.79 16.33 -8.99
N ALA A 3 13.91 15.06 -9.40
CA ALA A 3 13.03 13.99 -8.94
C ALA A 3 13.31 13.53 -7.50
N GLU A 4 14.58 13.43 -7.10
CA GLU A 4 14.98 13.10 -5.73
C GLU A 4 14.57 14.20 -4.75
N ASP A 5 14.79 15.46 -5.15
CA ASP A 5 14.43 16.65 -4.36
C ASP A 5 12.92 16.71 -4.06
N ASN A 6 12.08 16.26 -5.00
CA ASN A 6 10.62 16.16 -4.83
C ASN A 6 10.21 15.06 -3.84
N VAL A 7 10.88 13.91 -3.85
CA VAL A 7 10.56 12.77 -2.98
C VAL A 7 10.90 13.08 -1.53
N VAL A 8 12.10 13.63 -1.29
CA VAL A 8 12.56 14.03 0.04
C VAL A 8 11.60 15.06 0.64
N SER A 9 11.31 16.15 -0.09
CA SER A 9 10.42 17.21 0.38
C SER A 9 9.02 16.70 0.74
N LYS A 10 8.47 15.74 -0.01
CA LYS A 10 7.18 15.13 0.31
C LYS A 10 7.24 14.26 1.56
N ALA A 11 8.29 13.47 1.72
CA ALA A 11 8.47 12.63 2.91
C ALA A 11 8.61 13.50 4.17
N GLU A 12 9.41 14.58 4.09
CA GLU A 12 9.55 15.56 5.16
C GLU A 12 8.21 16.23 5.51
N ARG A 13 7.42 16.58 4.50
CA ARG A 13 6.09 17.15 4.72
C ARG A 13 5.17 16.20 5.47
N VAL A 14 5.20 14.90 5.16
CA VAL A 14 4.43 13.88 5.87
C VAL A 14 4.90 13.76 7.32
N ALA A 15 6.21 13.61 7.55
CA ALA A 15 6.75 13.50 8.90
C ALA A 15 6.45 14.75 9.75
N ALA A 16 6.49 15.95 9.16
CA ALA A 16 6.10 17.17 9.85
C ALA A 16 4.62 17.16 10.29
N LEU A 17 3.71 16.68 9.43
CA LEU A 17 2.29 16.54 9.77
C LEU A 17 2.06 15.47 10.86
N GLU A 18 2.84 14.39 10.87
CA GLU A 18 2.78 13.38 11.92
C GLU A 18 3.31 13.90 13.26
N ALA A 19 4.37 14.72 13.23
CA ALA A 19 4.91 15.37 14.41
C ALA A 19 3.91 16.34 15.06
N GLU A 20 3.08 17.03 14.26
CA GLU A 20 1.96 17.84 14.77
C GLU A 20 0.93 17.00 15.55
N LEU A 21 0.84 15.69 15.28
CA LEU A 21 -0.02 14.73 15.97
C LEU A 21 0.70 13.99 17.11
N GLU A 22 1.84 14.52 17.57
CA GLU A 22 2.70 13.90 18.59
C GLU A 22 3.19 12.48 18.20
N SER A 23 3.23 12.19 16.89
CA SER A 23 3.72 10.94 16.33
C SER A 23 5.11 11.13 15.71
N ALA A 24 5.97 10.13 15.87
CA ALA A 24 7.28 10.11 15.23
C ALA A 24 7.22 9.31 13.92
N GLY A 25 7.53 9.97 12.80
CA GLY A 25 7.69 9.35 11.49
C GLY A 25 9.18 9.12 11.15
N GLU A 26 9.50 7.98 10.55
CA GLU A 26 10.83 7.69 10.01
C GLU A 26 10.82 7.86 8.49
N ILE A 27 11.81 8.57 7.95
CA ILE A 27 11.95 8.81 6.51
C ILE A 27 13.13 8.00 5.97
N SER A 28 12.84 7.02 5.12
CA SER A 28 13.87 6.22 4.44
C SER A 28 13.80 6.43 2.93
N VAL A 29 14.62 7.37 2.44
CA VAL A 29 14.71 7.76 1.02
C VAL A 29 16.06 7.38 0.38
N ALA A 30 17.05 7.00 1.19
CA ALA A 30 18.34 6.51 0.72
C ALA A 30 18.23 5.08 0.16
N ASP A 31 18.91 4.79 -0.95
CA ASP A 31 18.73 3.55 -1.71
C ASP A 31 18.89 2.26 -0.88
N ILE A 32 19.92 2.18 -0.04
CA ILE A 32 20.20 0.98 0.77
C ILE A 32 19.08 0.74 1.79
N GLU A 33 18.67 1.79 2.49
CA GLU A 33 17.67 1.71 3.54
C GLU A 33 16.28 1.46 2.95
N LEU A 34 15.95 2.11 1.83
CA LEU A 34 14.73 1.89 1.09
C LEU A 34 14.64 0.46 0.55
N GLN A 35 15.74 -0.11 0.05
CA GLN A 35 15.79 -1.51 -0.37
C GLN A 35 15.53 -2.46 0.79
N HIS A 36 16.14 -2.20 1.96
CA HIS A 36 15.92 -2.99 3.16
C HIS A 36 14.44 -2.95 3.59
N MET A 37 13.86 -1.75 3.72
CA MET A 37 12.45 -1.57 4.09
C MET A 37 11.50 -2.25 3.11
N ARG A 38 11.75 -2.14 1.79
CA ARG A 38 10.95 -2.85 0.77
C ARG A 38 11.01 -4.36 0.95
N GLY A 39 12.19 -4.91 1.25
CA GLY A 39 12.37 -6.33 1.51
C GLY A 39 11.53 -6.80 2.69
N VAL A 40 11.59 -6.08 3.82
CA VAL A 40 10.77 -6.37 5.01
C VAL A 40 9.29 -6.28 4.69
N LEU A 41 8.86 -5.22 4.00
CA LEU A 41 7.45 -5.03 3.64
C LEU A 41 6.93 -6.14 2.72
N HIS A 42 7.71 -6.56 1.72
CA HIS A 42 7.32 -7.67 0.83
C HIS A 42 7.21 -8.99 1.60
N ALA A 43 8.19 -9.32 2.45
CA ALA A 43 8.13 -10.54 3.27
C ALA A 43 6.91 -10.55 4.19
N TRP A 44 6.54 -9.40 4.75
CA TRP A 44 5.33 -9.25 5.54
C TRP A 44 4.06 -9.43 4.71
N VAL A 45 3.98 -8.83 3.50
CA VAL A 45 2.85 -9.00 2.58
C VAL A 45 2.69 -10.47 2.16
N ASP A 46 3.78 -11.20 1.95
CA ASP A 46 3.75 -12.62 1.58
C ASP A 46 3.10 -13.51 2.67
N GLY A 47 3.09 -13.07 3.92
CA GLY A 47 2.43 -13.75 5.04
C GLY A 47 0.92 -13.51 5.13
N VAL A 48 0.37 -12.59 4.33
CA VAL A 48 -1.07 -12.26 4.34
C VAL A 48 -1.88 -13.40 3.73
N VAL A 49 -2.89 -13.87 4.45
CA VAL A 49 -3.76 -14.98 4.03
C VAL A 49 -5.10 -14.52 3.44
N GLY A 50 -5.43 -13.23 3.58
CA GLY A 50 -6.65 -12.66 3.01
C GLY A 50 -6.52 -11.17 2.72
N ILE A 51 -7.13 -10.72 1.62
CA ILE A 51 -7.10 -9.33 1.18
C ILE A 51 -8.53 -8.88 0.84
N VAL A 52 -8.95 -7.76 1.42
CA VAL A 52 -10.19 -7.07 1.05
C VAL A 52 -9.85 -5.73 0.42
N SER A 53 -10.12 -5.60 -0.88
CA SER A 53 -9.97 -4.33 -1.59
C SER A 53 -11.30 -3.57 -1.60
N SER A 54 -11.30 -2.36 -1.05
CA SER A 54 -12.50 -1.53 -0.93
C SER A 54 -12.29 -0.16 -1.58
N PRO A 55 -12.39 -0.05 -2.91
CA PRO A 55 -12.17 1.21 -3.63
C PRO A 55 -13.08 2.35 -3.17
N GLY A 56 -14.34 2.04 -2.81
CA GLY A 56 -15.30 3.05 -2.34
C GLY A 56 -14.92 3.78 -1.05
N VAL A 57 -13.98 3.24 -0.28
CA VAL A 57 -13.46 3.86 0.96
C VAL A 57 -11.94 4.06 0.95
N GLY A 58 -11.28 3.87 -0.20
CA GLY A 58 -9.84 4.13 -0.36
C GLY A 58 -8.94 3.30 0.56
N ARG A 59 -9.27 2.03 0.80
CA ARG A 59 -8.55 1.19 1.77
C ARG A 59 -8.42 -0.26 1.30
N VAL A 60 -7.32 -0.88 1.70
CA VAL A 60 -7.10 -2.33 1.61
C VAL A 60 -6.96 -2.89 3.02
N SER A 61 -7.76 -3.89 3.38
CA SER A 61 -7.60 -4.63 4.62
C SER A 61 -6.85 -5.94 4.37
N LEU A 62 -5.89 -6.25 5.22
CA LEU A 62 -5.04 -7.45 5.15
C LEU A 62 -5.33 -8.32 6.38
N ILE A 63 -5.52 -9.62 6.16
CA ILE A 63 -5.79 -10.62 7.19
C ILE A 63 -4.57 -11.52 7.30
N HIS A 64 -4.04 -11.65 8.51
CA HIS A 64 -2.85 -12.44 8.82
C HIS A 64 -3.21 -13.85 9.29
N ALA A 65 -2.23 -14.76 9.23
CA ALA A 65 -2.43 -16.16 9.62
C ALA A 65 -2.83 -16.33 11.11
N ASP A 66 -2.45 -15.39 11.96
CA ASP A 66 -2.84 -15.34 13.38
C ASP A 66 -4.26 -14.76 13.60
N GLY A 67 -4.95 -14.39 12.52
CA GLY A 67 -6.29 -13.79 12.55
C GLY A 67 -6.28 -12.27 12.78
N SER A 68 -5.11 -11.66 13.01
CA SER A 68 -5.00 -10.21 13.15
C SER A 68 -5.27 -9.49 11.82
N GLN A 69 -5.59 -8.20 11.91
CA GLN A 69 -5.93 -7.38 10.77
C GLN A 69 -5.05 -6.13 10.70
N SER A 70 -4.62 -5.79 9.49
CA SER A 70 -3.95 -4.53 9.19
C SER A 70 -4.69 -3.78 8.08
N SER A 71 -4.48 -2.47 8.01
CA SER A 71 -5.16 -1.61 7.05
C SER A 71 -4.16 -0.71 6.33
N ILE A 72 -4.19 -0.72 5.00
CA ILE A 72 -3.48 0.24 4.16
C ILE A 72 -4.47 1.28 3.66
N ALA A 73 -4.35 2.50 4.17
CA ALA A 73 -5.04 3.65 3.61
C ALA A 73 -4.36 4.05 2.29
N SER A 74 -5.09 3.99 1.18
CA SER A 74 -4.55 4.32 -0.14
C SER A 74 -5.66 4.66 -1.12
N SER A 75 -5.56 5.83 -1.74
CA SER A 75 -6.49 6.26 -2.79
C SER A 75 -6.38 5.43 -4.08
N ARG A 76 -5.27 4.71 -4.29
CA ARG A 76 -4.98 4.02 -5.56
C ARG A 76 -4.82 2.52 -5.43
N LEU A 77 -4.23 2.02 -4.34
CA LEU A 77 -3.95 0.60 -4.17
C LEU A 77 -5.21 -0.29 -4.32
N PRO A 78 -6.39 0.06 -3.77
CA PRO A 78 -7.58 -0.77 -3.93
C PRO A 78 -7.95 -0.99 -5.40
N PHE A 79 -7.84 0.05 -6.24
CA PHE A 79 -8.11 -0.05 -7.67
C PHE A 79 -7.09 -0.91 -8.41
N LEU A 80 -5.81 -0.86 -8.01
CA LEU A 80 -4.76 -1.70 -8.60
C LEU A 80 -4.97 -3.18 -8.27
N LEU A 81 -5.48 -3.48 -7.07
CA LEU A 81 -5.79 -4.85 -6.65
C LEU A 81 -7.12 -5.36 -7.23
N SER A 82 -8.06 -4.47 -7.52
CA SER A 82 -9.31 -4.86 -8.18
C SER A 82 -9.03 -5.31 -9.62
N ARG A 83 -9.27 -6.58 -9.92
CA ARG A 83 -9.22 -7.06 -11.30
C ARG A 83 -10.43 -6.53 -12.07
N PRO A 84 -10.28 -6.06 -13.33
CA PRO A 84 -11.42 -5.70 -14.16
C PRO A 84 -12.35 -6.90 -14.32
N VAL A 85 -13.65 -6.69 -14.12
CA VAL A 85 -14.66 -7.70 -14.45
C VAL A 85 -14.60 -7.97 -15.95
N ARG A 86 -14.25 -9.19 -16.34
CA ARG A 86 -14.43 -9.65 -17.73
C ARG A 86 -15.80 -10.29 -17.82
N PHE A 87 -16.73 -9.63 -18.50
CA PHE A 87 -17.95 -10.30 -18.94
C PHE A 87 -17.57 -11.28 -20.05
N GLY A 88 -17.55 -12.57 -19.75
CA GLY A 88 -17.40 -13.58 -20.79
C GLY A 88 -18.63 -13.54 -21.69
N SER A 89 -18.44 -13.46 -23.01
CA SER A 89 -19.52 -13.67 -23.97
C SER A 89 -20.14 -15.03 -23.70
N ALA A 90 -21.34 -15.05 -23.14
CA ALA A 90 -22.13 -16.27 -23.00
C ALA A 90 -22.67 -16.64 -24.39
N GLU A 91 -21.82 -17.24 -25.24
CA GLU A 91 -22.27 -18.04 -26.37
C GLU A 91 -21.93 -19.51 -26.06
N GLY A 92 -22.89 -20.20 -25.46
CA GLY A 92 -22.95 -21.67 -25.48
C GLY A 92 -23.73 -22.12 -26.74
N PRO A 93 -23.45 -23.31 -27.30
CA PRO A 93 -23.99 -23.73 -28.58
C PRO A 93 -25.47 -24.11 -28.46
N VAL A 94 -26.22 -23.78 -29.51
CA VAL A 94 -27.59 -24.27 -29.79
C VAL A 94 -27.64 -25.78 -29.96
#